data_AF-A0A1L7AN40-F1
#
_entry.id   AF-A0A1L7AN40-F1
#
_cell.length_a   1.000
_cell.length_b   1.000
_cell.length_c   1.000
_cell.angle_alpha   90.00
_cell.angle_beta   90.00
_cell.angle_gamma   90.00
#
_symmetry.space_group_name_H-M   'P 1'
#
loop_
_entity.id
_entity.type
_entity.pdbx_description
1 polymer ?
#
loop_
_entity_poly.entity_id
_entity_poly.type
_entity_poly.pdbx_seq_one_letter_code
_entity_poly.pdbx_strand_id
1 'polypeptide(L)'
;MDDTALAIEMAMPDQTLPSGWCLRRLLMHLCDKAVRTGNAVLELGPDIAALALEMGLPAMEPVLQELGSQLERLAAAKVSLTCGEDHALAVFDARGQWRRPEAVWRPRLRLSGRFLASLMQHAVPLERRIVAALMTEALALDAHGWIRQVLHHQPAGQAITVPWPELLDRFGGPHQDPKTFREAFEDALRMVFAADHAIALAADEDGITVGFTPDADAGQQGQRPPREEAAGSAPGLAPVALPPSSQKSSVHPASRPGSPPVAPLPAHGGSQPIGLRSHLTGLSGVIWLRRGQGDEPPVVAVTPGTRFEPDRMTLLTLEPLVLQITGGLQQAEYTRVSAWIMANRDLIDLVWDGEITTLDQATARVRKAPASDWR
;
A
#
# COMPACT_ATOMS: atom_id res chain seq x y z
N MET A 1 15.16 -12.41 14.72
CA MET A 1 14.90 -11.30 13.79
C MET A 1 14.06 -11.88 12.68
N ASP A 2 12.88 -11.30 12.43
CA ASP A 2 12.03 -11.75 11.33
C ASP A 2 12.74 -11.43 10.01
N ASP A 3 13.01 -12.47 9.23
CA ASP A 3 13.73 -12.38 7.96
C ASP A 3 12.82 -11.66 6.95
N THR A 4 12.99 -10.34 6.85
CA THR A 4 12.23 -9.49 5.92
C THR A 4 13.13 -9.17 4.74
N ALA A 5 12.83 -9.75 3.59
CA ALA A 5 13.57 -9.51 2.36
C ALA A 5 12.76 -8.64 1.39
N LEU A 6 13.43 -7.67 0.77
CA LEU A 6 12.87 -6.87 -0.31
C LEU A 6 13.28 -7.50 -1.64
N ALA A 7 12.30 -7.94 -2.42
CA ALA A 7 12.50 -8.43 -3.78
C ALA A 7 12.00 -7.40 -4.80
N ILE A 8 12.89 -6.97 -5.71
CA ILE A 8 12.55 -6.10 -6.83
C ILE A 8 12.71 -6.93 -8.12
N GLU A 9 11.59 -7.26 -8.75
CA GLU A 9 11.54 -7.99 -10.02
C GLU A 9 11.29 -7.02 -11.17
N MET A 10 12.00 -7.17 -12.28
CA MET A 10 11.77 -6.34 -13.48
C MET A 10 10.64 -6.92 -14.32
N ALA A 11 9.82 -6.04 -14.92
CA ALA A 11 8.84 -6.46 -15.91
C ALA A 11 9.50 -6.95 -17.22
N MET A 12 10.71 -6.48 -17.53
CA MET A 12 11.46 -6.80 -18.76
C MET A 12 12.93 -7.13 -18.45
N PRO A 13 13.56 -8.11 -19.14
CA PRO A 13 14.88 -8.62 -18.79
C PRO A 13 16.07 -7.71 -19.11
N ASP A 14 15.88 -6.62 -19.85
CA ASP A 14 16.93 -5.70 -20.33
C ASP A 14 16.96 -4.35 -19.58
N GLN A 15 16.13 -4.16 -18.55
CA GLN A 15 16.02 -2.92 -17.81
C GLN A 15 16.92 -2.89 -16.57
N THR A 16 17.42 -1.71 -16.20
CA THR A 16 18.20 -1.52 -14.97
C THR A 16 17.28 -1.40 -13.77
N LEU A 17 17.62 -2.09 -12.68
CA LEU A 17 16.87 -2.02 -11.42
C LEU A 17 16.88 -0.58 -10.87
N PRO A 18 15.75 -0.11 -10.32
CA PRO A 18 15.74 1.14 -9.60
C PRO A 18 16.69 1.01 -8.41
N SER A 19 17.52 2.01 -8.18
CA SER A 19 18.61 1.95 -7.19
C SER A 19 19.14 3.33 -6.83
N GLY A 20 20.12 3.37 -5.93
CA GLY A 20 20.78 4.60 -5.52
C GLY A 20 19.97 5.46 -4.54
N TRP A 21 20.45 6.68 -4.35
CA TRP A 21 19.92 7.62 -3.35
C TRP A 21 18.53 8.13 -3.72
N CYS A 22 18.28 8.35 -5.01
CA CYS A 22 17.03 8.94 -5.47
C CYS A 22 15.86 7.97 -5.29
N LEU A 23 16.06 6.67 -5.51
CA LEU A 23 15.06 5.65 -5.16
C LEU A 23 14.74 5.68 -3.66
N ARG A 24 15.76 5.70 -2.79
CA ARG A 24 15.58 5.71 -1.33
C ARG A 24 14.76 6.91 -0.88
N ARG A 25 15.12 8.10 -1.37
CA ARG A 25 14.38 9.35 -1.12
C ARG A 25 12.94 9.25 -1.61
N LEU A 26 12.72 8.71 -2.81
CA LEU A 26 11.39 8.52 -3.37
C LEU A 26 10.55 7.58 -2.50
N LEU A 27 11.06 6.40 -2.14
CA LEU A 27 10.36 5.45 -1.27
C LEU A 27 10.05 6.06 0.10
N MET A 28 11.01 6.72 0.74
CA MET A 28 10.79 7.40 2.03
C MET A 28 9.68 8.46 1.92
N HIS A 29 9.70 9.27 0.85
CA HIS A 29 8.69 10.29 0.62
C HIS A 29 7.30 9.68 0.39
N LEU A 30 7.19 8.65 -0.45
CA LEU A 30 5.93 7.98 -0.74
C LEU A 30 5.34 7.32 0.51
N CYS A 31 6.17 6.63 1.30
CA CYS A 31 5.74 6.02 2.57
C CYS A 31 5.29 7.09 3.57
N ASP A 32 6.03 8.18 3.76
CA ASP A 32 5.61 9.29 4.63
C ASP A 32 4.29 9.91 4.17
N LYS A 33 4.13 10.15 2.87
CA LYS A 33 2.90 10.72 2.30
C LYS A 33 1.70 9.78 2.49
N ALA A 34 1.90 8.48 2.29
CA ALA A 34 0.86 7.47 2.51
C ALA A 34 0.44 7.40 3.98
N VAL A 35 1.39 7.42 4.92
CA VAL A 35 1.13 7.41 6.37
C VAL A 35 0.39 8.66 6.81
N ARG A 36 0.80 9.84 6.32
CA ARG A 36 0.16 11.10 6.71
C ARG A 36 -1.25 11.28 6.16
N THR A 37 -1.50 10.76 4.95
CA THR A 37 -2.81 10.88 4.31
C THR A 37 -3.74 9.72 4.63
N GLY A 38 -3.19 8.57 5.06
CA GLY A 38 -3.95 7.33 5.19
C GLY A 38 -4.48 6.80 3.85
N ASN A 39 -3.92 7.27 2.73
CA ASN A 39 -4.40 6.95 1.38
C ASN A 39 -3.35 6.13 0.60
N ALA A 40 -3.83 5.15 -0.16
CA ALA A 40 -3.02 4.34 -1.06
C ALA A 40 -2.75 5.04 -2.40
N VAL A 41 -3.56 6.04 -2.77
CA VAL A 41 -3.37 6.86 -3.96
C VAL A 41 -2.62 8.13 -3.57
N LEU A 42 -1.43 8.29 -4.12
CA LEU A 42 -0.50 9.37 -3.82
C LEU A 42 -0.39 10.30 -5.01
N GLU A 43 -0.72 11.58 -4.80
CA GLU A 43 -0.46 12.63 -5.79
C GLU A 43 1.06 12.92 -5.85
N LEU A 44 1.64 13.02 -7.04
CA LEU A 44 3.04 13.38 -7.28
C LEU A 44 3.21 14.85 -7.70
N GLY A 45 2.11 15.57 -7.89
CA GLY A 45 2.11 16.94 -8.38
C GLY A 45 2.00 17.05 -9.92
N PRO A 46 2.06 18.27 -10.46
CA PRO A 46 1.84 18.55 -11.89
C PRO A 46 3.02 18.18 -12.79
N ASP A 47 4.24 18.13 -12.26
CA ASP A 47 5.46 17.78 -12.98
C ASP A 47 6.56 17.28 -12.01
N ILE A 48 7.69 16.85 -12.59
CA ILE A 48 8.81 16.31 -11.82
C ILE A 48 9.52 17.35 -10.96
N ALA A 49 9.49 18.62 -11.36
CA ALA A 49 10.07 19.70 -10.59
C ALA A 49 9.29 19.95 -9.30
N ALA A 50 7.96 19.89 -9.37
CA ALA A 50 7.09 19.96 -8.20
C ALA A 50 7.33 18.78 -7.25
N LEU A 51 7.45 17.56 -7.77
CA LEU A 51 7.80 16.40 -6.94
C LEU A 51 9.17 16.57 -6.26
N ALA A 52 10.18 17.03 -7.00
CA ALA A 52 11.51 17.28 -6.43
C ALA A 52 11.45 18.29 -5.27
N LEU A 53 10.76 19.42 -5.45
CA LEU A 53 10.57 20.42 -4.40
C LEU A 53 9.82 19.86 -3.18
N GLU A 54 8.77 19.05 -3.41
CA GLU A 54 8.03 18.39 -2.33
C GLU A 54 8.92 17.42 -1.53
N MET A 55 9.80 16.71 -2.23
CA MET A 55 10.80 15.82 -1.64
C MET A 55 11.95 16.57 -0.95
N GLY A 56 11.99 17.91 -0.99
CA GLY A 56 13.10 18.72 -0.47
C GLY A 56 14.39 18.55 -1.29
N LEU A 57 14.26 18.31 -2.59
CA LEU A 57 15.35 18.23 -3.55
C LEU A 57 15.41 19.49 -4.41
N PRO A 58 16.59 19.89 -4.89
CA PRO A 58 16.71 21.03 -5.79
C PRO A 58 16.07 20.70 -7.15
N ALA A 59 15.19 21.60 -7.63
CA ALA A 59 14.56 21.47 -8.94
C ALA A 59 15.49 21.94 -10.08
N MET A 60 16.64 21.27 -10.21
CA MET A 60 17.64 21.55 -11.23
C MET A 60 18.21 20.26 -11.80
N GLU A 61 18.71 20.31 -13.02
CA GLU A 61 19.53 19.23 -13.55
C GLU A 61 20.87 19.16 -12.82
N PRO A 62 21.40 17.96 -12.49
CA PRO A 62 21.00 16.62 -12.96
C PRO A 62 19.98 15.87 -12.08
N VAL A 63 19.48 16.50 -11.02
CA VAL A 63 18.59 15.84 -10.03
C VAL A 63 17.23 15.49 -10.65
N LEU A 64 16.67 16.36 -11.48
CA LEU A 64 15.39 16.10 -12.14
C LEU A 64 15.48 14.92 -13.12
N GLN A 65 16.54 14.84 -13.92
CA GLN A 65 16.80 13.71 -14.80
C GLN A 65 16.92 12.38 -14.03
N GLU A 66 17.67 12.36 -12.93
CA GLU A 66 17.82 11.15 -12.10
C GLU A 66 16.48 10.74 -11.47
N LEU A 67 15.72 11.71 -10.93
CA LEU A 67 14.39 11.45 -10.38
C LEU A 67 13.44 10.87 -11.44
N GLY A 68 13.51 11.39 -12.67
CA GLY A 68 12.68 10.92 -13.78
C GLY A 68 13.01 9.49 -14.14
N SER A 69 14.31 9.20 -14.31
CA SER A 69 14.79 7.86 -14.62
C SER A 69 14.42 6.86 -13.53
N GLN A 70 14.57 7.21 -12.24
CA GLN A 70 14.21 6.31 -11.14
C GLN A 70 12.70 6.09 -11.03
N LEU A 71 11.89 7.12 -11.26
CA LEU A 71 10.43 6.98 -11.25
C LEU A 71 9.96 6.06 -12.39
N GLU A 72 10.53 6.20 -13.59
CA GLU A 72 10.28 5.31 -14.72
C GLU A 72 10.68 3.86 -14.40
N ARG A 73 11.88 3.65 -13.84
CA ARG A 73 12.35 2.31 -13.43
C ARG A 73 11.48 1.71 -12.33
N LEU A 74 11.09 2.52 -11.35
CA LEU A 74 10.25 2.10 -10.24
C LEU A 74 8.87 1.66 -10.74
N ALA A 75 8.30 2.44 -11.64
CA ALA A 75 7.01 2.11 -12.23
C ALA A 75 7.08 0.83 -13.08
N ALA A 76 8.25 0.53 -13.66
CA ALA A 76 8.50 -0.70 -14.44
C ALA A 76 8.80 -1.93 -13.58
N ALA A 77 9.14 -1.72 -12.33
CA ALA A 77 9.54 -2.75 -11.40
C ALA A 77 8.34 -3.24 -10.59
N LYS A 78 8.27 -4.55 -10.41
CA LYS A 78 7.44 -5.16 -9.38
C LYS A 78 8.26 -5.21 -8.09
N VAL A 79 7.95 -4.29 -7.19
CA VAL A 79 8.55 -4.27 -5.85
C VAL A 79 7.66 -5.08 -4.90
N SER A 80 8.24 -6.07 -4.23
CA SER A 80 7.55 -6.87 -3.23
C SER A 80 8.40 -7.11 -1.99
N LEU A 81 7.75 -7.19 -0.84
CA LEU A 81 8.37 -7.46 0.47
C LEU A 81 7.96 -8.85 0.93
N THR A 82 8.90 -9.74 1.20
CA THR A 82 8.65 -11.00 1.90
C THR A 82 8.95 -10.82 3.38
N CYS A 83 8.05 -11.25 4.27
CA CYS A 83 8.22 -11.14 5.71
C CYS A 83 8.07 -12.55 6.31
N GLY A 84 9.18 -13.20 6.66
CA GLY A 84 9.19 -14.59 7.14
C GLY A 84 8.85 -15.63 6.05
N GLU A 85 8.29 -16.77 6.46
CA GLU A 85 7.98 -17.91 5.57
C GLU A 85 6.78 -17.66 4.63
N ASP A 86 6.04 -16.57 4.79
CA ASP A 86 4.79 -16.34 4.05
C ASP A 86 4.78 -15.08 3.17
N HIS A 87 4.40 -15.33 1.92
CA HIS A 87 3.86 -14.46 0.87
C HIS A 87 4.48 -13.07 0.64
N ALA A 88 5.03 -12.87 -0.55
CA ALA A 88 5.48 -11.59 -1.07
C ALA A 88 4.33 -10.55 -1.12
N LEU A 89 4.48 -9.48 -0.34
CA LEU A 89 3.62 -8.31 -0.28
C LEU A 89 4.00 -7.33 -1.39
N ALA A 90 3.16 -7.16 -2.40
CA ALA A 90 3.38 -6.12 -3.42
C ALA A 90 3.39 -4.72 -2.77
N VAL A 91 4.39 -3.92 -3.07
CA VAL A 91 4.53 -2.52 -2.59
C VAL A 91 3.73 -1.58 -3.48
N PHE A 92 3.94 -1.68 -4.79
CA PHE A 92 3.19 -0.92 -5.81
C PHE A 92 2.11 -1.79 -6.45
N ASP A 93 0.94 -1.20 -6.67
CA ASP A 93 -0.12 -1.85 -7.41
C ASP A 93 0.05 -1.58 -8.91
N ALA A 94 0.81 -2.45 -9.59
CA ALA A 94 1.13 -2.33 -11.03
C ALA A 94 -0.07 -2.62 -11.96
N ARG A 95 -1.25 -2.88 -11.39
CA ARG A 95 -2.49 -3.38 -12.02
C ARG A 95 -3.25 -2.38 -12.91
N GLY A 96 -2.53 -1.58 -13.68
CA GLY A 96 -3.11 -0.63 -14.64
C GLY A 96 -2.12 0.39 -15.22
N GLN A 97 -0.86 0.37 -14.77
CA GLN A 97 0.05 1.50 -15.00
C GLN A 97 0.89 1.37 -16.30
N TRP A 98 0.94 0.20 -16.96
CA TRP A 98 2.06 -0.15 -17.86
C TRP A 98 1.75 -0.30 -19.36
N ARG A 99 0.77 0.42 -19.92
CA ARG A 99 0.37 0.25 -21.33
C ARG A 99 0.47 1.51 -22.21
N ARG A 100 1.12 2.58 -21.76
CA ARG A 100 1.41 3.73 -22.64
C ARG A 100 2.92 3.88 -22.86
N PRO A 101 3.41 3.74 -24.10
CA PRO A 101 4.82 3.86 -24.45
C PRO A 101 5.35 5.31 -24.48
N GLU A 102 4.53 6.31 -24.11
CA GLU A 102 4.93 7.72 -24.09
C GLU A 102 5.16 8.20 -22.66
N ALA A 103 6.24 8.98 -22.47
CA ALA A 103 6.70 9.61 -21.23
C ALA A 103 5.75 10.73 -20.75
N VAL A 104 4.46 10.43 -20.64
CA VAL A 104 3.48 11.35 -20.07
C VAL A 104 3.64 11.31 -18.56
N TRP A 105 4.03 12.44 -17.97
CA TRP A 105 4.08 12.62 -16.52
C TRP A 105 2.76 12.14 -15.89
N ARG A 106 2.86 11.30 -14.86
CA ARG A 106 1.71 10.75 -14.16
C ARG A 106 1.60 11.43 -12.81
N PRO A 107 0.53 12.20 -12.56
CA PRO A 107 0.40 12.93 -11.32
C PRO A 107 0.03 12.03 -10.13
N ARG A 108 -0.16 10.71 -10.34
CA ARG A 108 -0.66 9.79 -9.31
C ARG A 108 0.06 8.45 -9.31
N LEU A 109 0.35 7.93 -8.13
CA LEU A 109 0.93 6.61 -7.88
C LEU A 109 0.07 5.85 -6.87
N ARG A 110 -0.22 4.56 -7.13
CA ARG A 110 -1.02 3.72 -6.23
C ARG A 110 -0.16 2.67 -5.53
N LEU A 111 -0.16 2.69 -4.20
CA LEU A 111 0.36 1.64 -3.34
C LEU A 111 -0.66 0.49 -3.22
N SER A 112 -0.18 -0.72 -2.93
CA SER A 112 -1.11 -1.81 -2.62
C SER A 112 -1.81 -1.55 -1.29
N GLY A 113 -3.10 -1.89 -1.19
CA GLY A 113 -3.86 -1.70 0.05
C GLY A 113 -3.30 -2.50 1.24
N ARG A 114 -2.75 -3.70 0.97
CA ARG A 114 -2.09 -4.51 2.00
C ARG A 114 -0.78 -3.89 2.46
N PHE A 115 -0.03 -3.25 1.57
CA PHE A 115 1.19 -2.52 1.93
C PHE A 115 0.87 -1.28 2.74
N LEU A 116 -0.16 -0.50 2.37
CA LEU A 116 -0.62 0.63 3.19
C LEU A 116 -1.01 0.16 4.60
N ALA A 117 -1.79 -0.92 4.72
CA ALA A 117 -2.18 -1.45 6.02
C ALA A 117 -0.97 -1.84 6.88
N SER A 118 0.05 -2.47 6.28
CA SER A 118 1.31 -2.78 6.94
C SER A 118 2.06 -1.50 7.37
N LEU A 119 2.16 -0.49 6.49
CA LEU A 119 2.77 0.79 6.80
C LEU A 119 2.08 1.49 7.99
N MET A 120 0.74 1.48 8.06
CA MET A 120 0.02 2.12 9.17
C MET A 120 0.35 1.49 10.53
N GLN A 121 0.70 0.20 10.54
CA GLN A 121 0.95 -0.55 11.78
C GLN A 121 2.43 -0.57 12.17
N HIS A 122 3.33 -0.55 11.18
CA HIS A 122 4.74 -0.87 11.37
C HIS A 122 5.72 0.20 10.89
N ALA A 123 5.26 1.35 10.38
CA ALA A 123 6.15 2.40 9.92
C ALA A 123 7.04 2.92 11.07
N VAL A 124 8.34 3.04 10.78
CA VAL A 124 9.32 3.68 11.66
C VAL A 124 9.44 5.16 11.27
N PRO A 125 9.25 6.10 12.23
CA PRO A 125 9.35 7.51 11.92
C PRO A 125 10.80 7.92 11.63
N LEU A 126 11.00 8.64 10.52
CA LEU A 126 12.27 9.25 10.13
C LEU A 126 12.17 10.77 10.19
N GLU A 127 13.23 11.44 10.65
CA GLU A 127 13.24 12.90 10.73
C GLU A 127 13.56 13.52 9.37
N ARG A 128 12.63 14.32 8.82
CA ARG A 128 12.79 14.99 7.52
C ARG A 128 14.07 15.81 7.42
N ARG A 129 14.49 16.46 8.52
CA ARG A 129 15.72 17.27 8.57
C ARG A 129 16.96 16.41 8.33
N ILE A 130 17.01 15.21 8.92
CA ILE A 130 18.14 14.29 8.77
C ILE A 130 18.14 13.70 7.36
N VAL A 131 16.98 13.22 6.88
CA VAL A 131 16.84 12.72 5.49
C VAL A 131 17.25 13.79 4.47
N ALA A 132 16.89 15.05 4.72
CA ALA A 132 17.32 16.17 3.89
C ALA A 132 18.84 16.38 3.97
N ALA A 133 19.46 16.34 5.16
CA ALA A 133 20.90 16.54 5.32
C ALA A 133 21.75 15.45 4.63
N LEU A 134 21.26 14.20 4.57
CA LEU A 134 21.96 13.08 3.94
C LEU A 134 21.89 13.10 2.40
N MET A 135 21.02 13.94 1.82
CA MET A 135 20.93 14.23 0.37
C MET A 135 21.09 13.00 -0.54
N THR A 136 22.23 12.91 -1.25
CA THR A 136 22.52 11.97 -2.34
C THR A 136 23.31 10.75 -1.88
N GLU A 137 23.45 10.55 -0.56
CA GLU A 137 24.25 9.46 0.01
C GLU A 137 23.36 8.26 0.33
N ALA A 138 23.28 7.32 -0.62
CA ALA A 138 22.41 6.15 -0.54
C ALA A 138 22.68 5.30 0.72
N LEU A 139 23.96 5.01 1.00
CA LEU A 139 24.35 4.18 2.15
C LEU A 139 24.09 4.88 3.48
N ALA A 140 24.22 6.22 3.54
CA ALA A 140 23.90 6.99 4.73
C ALA A 140 22.40 7.04 5.02
N LEU A 141 21.56 7.12 3.97
CA LEU A 141 20.11 7.00 4.10
C LEU A 141 19.71 5.62 4.64
N ASP A 142 20.35 4.55 4.17
CA ASP A 142 20.12 3.18 4.67
C ASP A 142 20.55 3.04 6.13
N ALA A 143 21.75 3.55 6.47
CA ALA A 143 22.25 3.54 7.84
C ALA A 143 21.32 4.32 8.79
N HIS A 144 20.81 5.48 8.38
CA HIS A 144 19.84 6.24 9.17
C HIS A 144 18.54 5.46 9.40
N GLY A 145 17.96 4.88 8.33
CA GLY A 145 16.74 4.08 8.43
C GLY A 145 16.92 2.88 9.35
N TRP A 146 18.05 2.19 9.23
CA TRP A 146 18.43 1.07 10.08
C TRP A 146 18.61 1.46 11.55
N ILE A 147 19.36 2.53 11.84
CA ILE A 147 19.55 3.05 13.20
C ILE A 147 18.19 3.32 13.84
N ARG A 148 17.29 4.00 13.11
CA ARG A 148 15.96 4.31 13.64
C ARG A 148 15.10 3.08 13.84
N GLN A 149 15.16 2.10 12.93
CA GLN A 149 14.48 0.82 13.11
C GLN A 149 14.96 0.09 14.37
N VAL A 150 16.28 -0.06 14.51
CA VAL A 150 16.90 -0.73 15.66
C VAL A 150 16.46 -0.05 16.96
N LEU A 151 16.64 1.28 17.05
CA LEU A 151 16.28 2.06 18.24
C LEU A 151 14.78 2.04 18.54
N HIS A 152 13.91 2.02 17.51
CA HIS A 152 12.47 1.95 17.68
C HIS A 152 12.03 0.64 18.38
N HIS A 153 12.73 -0.47 18.11
CA HIS A 153 12.43 -1.75 18.73
C HIS A 153 13.06 -1.91 20.12
N GLN A 154 14.14 -1.18 20.44
CA GLN A 154 14.83 -1.31 21.73
C GLN A 154 14.07 -0.65 22.91
N PRO A 155 14.22 -1.17 24.14
CA PRO A 155 13.88 -0.45 25.37
C PRO A 155 14.71 0.82 25.52
N ALA A 156 14.16 1.83 26.19
CA ALA A 156 14.89 3.07 26.51
C ALA A 156 16.16 2.72 27.32
N GLY A 157 17.26 3.40 26.99
CA GLY A 157 18.55 3.23 27.67
C GLY A 157 19.36 1.98 27.31
N GLN A 158 18.90 1.15 26.38
CA GLN A 158 19.67 -0.02 25.91
C GLN A 158 20.39 0.29 24.61
N ALA A 159 21.68 -0.08 24.57
CA ALA A 159 22.47 -0.13 23.36
C ALA A 159 22.52 -1.56 22.82
N ILE A 160 22.61 -1.68 21.50
CA ILE A 160 22.70 -2.96 20.81
C ILE A 160 23.88 -2.95 19.86
N THR A 161 24.68 -4.01 19.92
CA THR A 161 25.80 -4.25 19.02
C THR A 161 25.34 -5.17 17.89
N VAL A 162 25.49 -4.71 16.65
CA VAL A 162 25.20 -5.49 15.44
C VAL A 162 26.52 -5.84 14.76
N PRO A 163 26.81 -7.13 14.55
CA PRO A 163 28.08 -7.56 13.96
C PRO A 163 28.29 -7.10 12.52
N TRP A 164 29.54 -6.85 12.15
CA TRP A 164 29.91 -6.47 10.77
C TRP A 164 29.41 -7.43 9.67
N PRO A 165 29.46 -8.77 9.84
CA PRO A 165 28.94 -9.69 8.83
C PRO A 165 27.44 -9.51 8.57
N GLU A 166 26.64 -9.21 9.59
CA GLU A 166 25.20 -8.95 9.43
C GLU A 166 24.94 -7.66 8.66
N LEU A 167 25.73 -6.62 8.94
CA LEU A 167 25.64 -5.35 8.22
C LEU A 167 26.07 -5.50 6.75
N LEU A 168 27.13 -6.27 6.49
CA LEU A 168 27.60 -6.57 5.14
C LEU A 168 26.56 -7.38 4.35
N ASP A 169 25.92 -8.36 4.96
CA ASP A 169 24.86 -9.14 4.32
C ASP A 169 23.65 -8.25 3.95
N ARG A 170 23.30 -7.30 4.81
CA ARG A 170 22.15 -6.41 4.62
C ARG A 170 22.38 -5.26 3.65
N PHE A 171 23.54 -4.62 3.72
CA PHE A 171 23.83 -3.37 2.98
C PHE A 171 24.94 -3.51 1.94
N GLY A 172 25.69 -4.61 1.97
CA GLY A 172 26.77 -4.88 1.05
C GLY A 172 26.28 -5.18 -0.36
N GLY A 173 27.07 -4.76 -1.34
CA GLY A 173 26.90 -5.21 -2.71
C GLY A 173 27.27 -6.69 -2.88
N PRO A 174 26.81 -7.34 -3.96
CA PRO A 174 27.18 -8.71 -4.27
C PRO A 174 28.71 -8.81 -4.40
N HIS A 175 29.30 -9.74 -3.64
CA HIS A 175 30.76 -9.95 -3.58
C HIS A 175 31.58 -8.74 -3.12
N GLN A 176 30.98 -7.80 -2.37
CA GLN A 176 31.72 -6.67 -1.81
C GLN A 176 32.75 -7.14 -0.77
N ASP A 177 33.96 -6.61 -0.86
CA ASP A 177 35.02 -6.86 0.11
C ASP A 177 34.64 -6.31 1.50
N PRO A 178 34.73 -7.11 2.59
CA PRO A 178 34.33 -6.70 3.93
C PRO A 178 35.04 -5.45 4.45
N LYS A 179 36.32 -5.28 4.12
CA LYS A 179 37.11 -4.13 4.59
C LYS A 179 36.64 -2.85 3.89
N THR A 180 36.48 -2.91 2.58
CA THR A 180 35.98 -1.79 1.77
C THR A 180 34.54 -1.42 2.17
N PHE A 181 33.69 -2.40 2.46
CA PHE A 181 32.36 -2.16 3.01
C PHE A 181 32.42 -1.44 4.35
N ARG A 182 33.25 -1.94 5.29
CA ARG A 182 33.40 -1.33 6.61
C ARG A 182 33.81 0.13 6.52
N GLU A 183 34.82 0.45 5.70
CA GLU A 183 35.27 1.84 5.48
C GLU A 183 34.12 2.74 4.98
N ALA A 184 33.39 2.29 3.95
CA ALA A 184 32.26 3.03 3.40
C ALA A 184 31.08 3.17 4.38
N PHE A 185 30.80 2.13 5.17
CA PHE A 185 29.71 2.16 6.14
C PHE A 185 30.05 3.05 7.34
N GLU A 186 31.31 3.06 7.79
CA GLU A 186 31.78 4.00 8.81
C GLU A 186 31.68 5.46 8.32
N ASP A 187 32.03 5.74 7.06
CA ASP A 187 31.82 7.06 6.45
C ASP A 187 30.34 7.46 6.50
N ALA A 188 29.45 6.56 6.10
CA ALA A 188 28.00 6.76 6.15
C ALA A 188 27.50 7.03 7.58
N LEU A 189 27.97 6.27 8.58
CA LEU A 189 27.63 6.47 9.99
C LEU A 189 28.08 7.84 10.52
N ARG A 190 29.25 8.33 10.10
CA ARG A 190 29.74 9.67 10.47
C ARG A 190 28.83 10.77 9.90
N MET A 191 28.31 10.60 8.70
CA MET A 191 27.32 11.53 8.12
C MET A 191 26.01 11.53 8.92
N VAL A 192 25.50 10.35 9.30
CA VAL A 192 24.29 10.24 10.13
C VAL A 192 24.51 10.90 11.49
N PHE A 193 25.62 10.61 12.16
CA PHE A 193 25.96 11.20 13.46
C PHE A 193 26.07 12.74 13.41
N ALA A 194 26.63 13.27 12.32
CA ALA A 194 26.72 14.72 12.11
C ALA A 194 25.33 15.38 11.94
N ALA A 195 24.35 14.64 11.42
CA ALA A 195 22.98 15.13 11.23
C ALA A 195 22.07 14.88 12.44
N ASP A 196 22.33 13.81 13.20
CA ASP A 196 21.50 13.27 14.27
C ASP A 196 22.27 13.24 15.61
N HIS A 197 22.04 14.24 16.46
CA HIS A 197 22.71 14.33 17.76
C HIS A 197 21.98 13.56 18.87
N ALA A 198 20.84 12.92 18.57
CA ALA A 198 20.08 12.16 19.55
C ALA A 198 20.61 10.73 19.74
N ILE A 199 21.45 10.26 18.82
CA ILE A 199 21.96 8.88 18.80
C ILE A 199 23.37 8.80 19.38
N ALA A 200 23.69 7.65 19.97
CA ALA A 200 25.01 7.24 20.37
C ALA A 200 25.48 6.10 19.44
N LEU A 201 26.67 6.24 18.87
CA LEU A 201 27.27 5.26 17.98
C LEU A 201 28.70 4.94 18.43
N ALA A 202 29.05 3.65 18.45
CA ALA A 202 30.43 3.18 18.61
C ALA A 202 30.72 2.07 17.60
N ALA A 203 31.82 2.20 16.88
CA ALA A 203 32.30 1.20 15.91
C ALA A 203 33.58 0.56 16.45
N ASP A 204 33.60 -0.77 16.53
CA ASP A 204 34.75 -1.55 16.99
C ASP A 204 35.03 -2.72 16.04
N GLU A 205 35.90 -3.66 16.44
CA GLU A 205 36.22 -4.83 15.61
C GLU A 205 35.07 -5.82 15.48
N ASP A 206 34.18 -5.87 16.48
CA ASP A 206 33.08 -6.83 16.56
C ASP A 206 31.85 -6.33 15.79
N GLY A 207 31.62 -5.01 15.74
CA GLY A 207 30.50 -4.45 15.00
C GLY A 207 30.23 -2.97 15.27
N ILE A 208 28.95 -2.61 15.13
CA ILE A 208 28.43 -1.27 15.43
C ILE A 208 27.47 -1.36 16.60
N THR A 209 27.78 -0.60 17.66
CA THR A 209 26.90 -0.40 18.80
C THR A 209 26.07 0.87 18.60
N VAL A 210 24.75 0.73 18.68
CA VAL A 210 23.76 1.81 18.49
C VAL A 210 22.94 1.98 19.77
N GLY A 211 22.78 3.22 20.23
CA GLY A 211 21.96 3.59 21.38
C GLY A 211 21.42 5.02 21.29
N PHE A 212 20.70 5.46 22.32
CA PHE A 212 20.34 6.87 22.50
C PHE A 212 21.40 7.59 23.34
N THR A 213 21.54 8.90 23.12
CA THR A 213 22.25 9.75 24.09
C THR A 213 21.44 9.83 25.39
N PRO A 214 22.10 10.01 26.56
CA PRO A 214 21.40 10.07 27.86
C PRO A 214 20.30 11.13 27.91
N ASP A 215 20.52 12.29 27.26
CA ASP A 215 19.56 13.39 27.23
C ASP A 215 18.38 13.13 26.28
N ALA A 216 18.59 12.40 25.19
CA ALA A 216 17.53 12.02 24.25
C ALA A 216 16.61 10.93 24.84
N ASP A 217 17.16 10.05 25.67
CA ASP A 217 16.43 8.94 26.30
C ASP A 217 15.33 9.45 27.25
N ALA A 218 15.61 10.54 27.98
CA ALA A 218 14.63 11.20 28.84
C ALA A 218 13.43 11.78 28.05
N GLY A 219 13.66 12.25 26.83
CA GLY A 219 12.62 12.83 25.95
C GLY A 219 11.70 11.77 25.32
N GLN A 220 12.21 10.58 25.00
CA GLN A 220 11.41 9.52 24.38
C GLN A 220 10.56 8.72 25.38
N GLN A 221 10.98 8.61 26.64
CA GLN A 221 10.17 7.96 27.69
C GLN A 221 8.79 8.62 27.86
N GLY A 222 8.67 9.93 27.59
CA GLY A 222 7.40 10.66 27.64
C GLY A 222 6.51 10.53 26.40
N GLN A 223 7.02 10.03 25.28
CA GLN A 223 6.30 9.95 24.00
C GLN A 223 5.92 8.52 23.59
N ARG A 224 6.37 7.50 24.32
CA ARG A 224 6.07 6.10 24.02
C ARG A 224 4.63 5.78 24.46
N PRO A 225 3.72 5.35 23.58
CA PRO A 225 2.47 4.74 24.04
C PRO A 225 2.79 3.50 24.90
N PRO A 226 2.01 3.20 25.95
CA PRO A 226 2.27 2.06 26.82
C PRO A 226 2.37 0.77 26.00
N ARG A 227 3.51 0.08 26.11
CA ARG A 227 3.63 -1.30 25.61
C ARG A 227 2.75 -2.16 26.51
N GLU A 228 1.68 -2.70 25.96
CA GLU A 228 0.95 -3.80 26.56
C GLU A 228 1.92 -4.99 26.63
N GLU A 229 2.37 -5.32 27.85
CA GLU A 229 3.19 -6.49 28.11
C GLU A 229 2.48 -7.73 27.57
N ALA A 230 3.19 -8.50 26.75
CA ALA A 230 2.73 -9.82 26.31
C ALA A 230 2.60 -10.73 27.55
N ALA A 231 1.38 -10.83 28.07
CA ALA A 231 1.01 -11.80 29.09
C ALA A 231 -0.43 -12.30 28.86
N GLY A 232 -0.54 -13.57 28.49
CA GLY A 232 -1.69 -14.41 28.81
C GLY A 232 -2.80 -14.47 27.77
N SER A 233 -2.94 -15.66 27.18
CA SER A 233 -4.14 -16.31 26.66
C SER A 233 -5.32 -15.44 26.22
N ALA A 234 -5.67 -15.59 24.95
CA ALA A 234 -6.93 -15.18 24.33
C ALA A 234 -8.12 -15.26 25.31
N PRO A 235 -8.87 -14.17 25.52
CA PRO A 235 -10.16 -14.27 26.17
C PRO A 235 -11.13 -14.92 25.17
N GLY A 236 -11.55 -16.14 25.51
CA GLY A 236 -12.53 -16.91 24.76
C GLY A 236 -13.80 -16.09 24.54
N LEU A 237 -14.21 -16.02 23.27
CA LEU A 237 -15.53 -15.55 22.88
C LEU A 237 -16.58 -16.44 23.55
N ALA A 238 -17.29 -15.88 24.53
CA ALA A 238 -18.49 -16.47 25.11
C ALA A 238 -19.57 -16.65 24.01
N PRO A 239 -20.39 -17.71 24.08
CA PRO A 239 -21.30 -18.08 23.01
C PRO A 239 -22.44 -17.06 22.86
N VAL A 240 -22.62 -16.55 21.65
CA VAL A 240 -23.81 -15.77 21.27
C VAL A 240 -25.02 -16.70 21.33
N ALA A 241 -25.99 -16.33 22.16
CA ALA A 241 -27.26 -17.02 22.32
C ALA A 241 -28.08 -17.01 21.02
N LEU A 242 -28.58 -18.19 20.65
CA LEU A 242 -29.59 -18.37 19.60
C LEU A 242 -30.92 -17.70 20.02
N PRO A 243 -31.60 -16.94 19.14
CA PRO A 243 -32.99 -16.58 19.37
C PRO A 243 -33.91 -17.79 19.05
N PRO A 244 -35.04 -17.95 19.77
CA PRO A 244 -35.92 -19.09 19.59
C PRO A 244 -36.79 -18.98 18.33
N SER A 245 -37.05 -20.14 17.74
CA SER A 245 -37.93 -20.32 16.59
C SER A 245 -39.41 -20.19 16.94
N SER A 246 -40.13 -19.47 16.07
CA SER A 246 -41.52 -19.69 15.63
C SER A 246 -42.66 -19.53 16.64
N GLN A 247 -43.46 -18.48 16.44
CA GLN A 247 -44.93 -18.61 16.50
C GLN A 247 -45.59 -17.97 15.27
N LYS A 248 -46.46 -18.78 14.65
CA LYS A 248 -47.40 -18.43 13.58
C LYS A 248 -48.42 -17.41 14.11
N SER A 249 -48.73 -16.40 13.31
CA SER A 249 -50.03 -15.73 13.34
C SER A 249 -50.34 -15.12 11.99
N SER A 250 -51.64 -15.07 11.72
CA SER A 250 -52.28 -15.24 10.42
C SER A 250 -52.66 -13.91 9.76
N VAL A 251 -52.56 -13.92 8.43
CA VAL A 251 -53.27 -13.17 7.37
C VAL A 251 -54.38 -12.17 7.78
N HIS A 252 -54.25 -10.88 7.42
CA HIS A 252 -55.01 -10.15 6.37
C HIS A 252 -54.64 -8.64 6.29
N PRO A 253 -54.90 -7.94 5.17
CA PRO A 253 -54.12 -6.80 4.68
C PRO A 253 -54.66 -5.45 5.16
N ALA A 254 -53.77 -4.49 5.37
CA ALA A 254 -54.13 -3.07 5.50
C ALA A 254 -53.08 -2.19 4.83
N SER A 255 -53.59 -1.14 4.19
CA SER A 255 -52.98 -0.26 3.21
C SER A 255 -51.72 0.48 3.65
N ARG A 256 -50.83 0.75 2.67
CA ARG A 256 -49.66 1.63 2.76
C ARG A 256 -50.01 3.03 3.34
N PRO A 257 -49.10 3.59 4.14
CA PRO A 257 -48.72 5.00 4.03
C PRO A 257 -47.27 5.12 3.54
N GLY A 258 -47.03 6.16 2.74
CA GLY A 258 -45.88 6.29 1.84
C GLY A 258 -44.49 6.33 2.49
N SER A 259 -43.54 5.73 1.78
CA SER A 259 -42.10 5.94 1.98
C SER A 259 -41.75 7.42 1.76
N PRO A 260 -40.80 7.98 2.53
CA PRO A 260 -40.25 9.31 2.25
C PRO A 260 -39.58 9.31 0.87
N PRO A 261 -39.46 10.48 0.21
CA PRO A 261 -38.92 10.55 -1.14
C PRO A 261 -37.48 10.06 -1.13
N VAL A 262 -37.25 8.93 -1.80
CA VAL A 262 -35.92 8.49 -2.22
C VAL A 262 -35.36 9.64 -3.05
N ALA A 263 -34.22 10.18 -2.62
CA ALA A 263 -33.49 11.19 -3.38
C ALA A 263 -33.29 10.64 -4.81
N PRO A 264 -33.56 11.43 -5.86
CA PRO A 264 -33.43 10.95 -7.23
C PRO A 264 -31.99 10.48 -7.47
N LEU A 265 -31.84 9.25 -7.99
CA LEU A 265 -30.58 8.80 -8.58
C LEU A 265 -30.11 9.87 -9.57
N PRO A 266 -28.82 10.26 -9.56
CA PRO A 266 -28.32 11.23 -10.53
C PRO A 266 -28.55 10.69 -11.95
N ALA A 267 -29.27 11.49 -12.74
CA ALA A 267 -29.66 11.19 -14.10
C ALA A 267 -28.44 11.01 -15.01
N HIS A 268 -28.59 10.09 -15.95
CA HIS A 268 -27.58 9.57 -16.87
C HIS A 268 -26.82 10.66 -17.66
N GLY A 269 -25.49 10.63 -17.53
CA GLY A 269 -24.55 11.32 -18.42
C GLY A 269 -23.46 10.36 -18.90
N GLY A 270 -23.51 9.98 -20.17
CA GLY A 270 -22.31 9.71 -20.99
C GLY A 270 -22.08 8.31 -21.56
N SER A 271 -22.28 7.22 -20.81
CA SER A 271 -21.95 5.87 -21.31
C SER A 271 -22.83 4.79 -20.67
N GLN A 272 -23.30 3.82 -21.47
CA GLN A 272 -24.04 2.69 -20.92
C GLN A 272 -23.13 1.84 -20.01
N PRO A 273 -23.62 1.39 -18.84
CA PRO A 273 -22.84 0.52 -17.98
C PRO A 273 -22.58 -0.83 -18.66
N ILE A 274 -21.37 -1.35 -18.50
CA ILE A 274 -20.96 -2.65 -19.05
C ILE A 274 -21.42 -3.75 -18.09
N GLY A 275 -22.33 -4.61 -18.54
CA GLY A 275 -22.85 -5.74 -17.77
C GLY A 275 -22.10 -7.04 -18.02
N LEU A 276 -21.30 -7.47 -17.04
CA LEU A 276 -20.57 -8.74 -17.04
C LEU A 276 -21.43 -9.83 -16.41
N ARG A 277 -21.88 -10.77 -17.24
CA ARG A 277 -22.78 -11.87 -16.84
C ARG A 277 -22.05 -12.97 -16.06
N SER A 278 -22.83 -13.80 -15.37
CA SER A 278 -22.35 -14.92 -14.55
C SER A 278 -21.38 -15.87 -15.24
N HIS A 279 -21.55 -16.14 -16.54
CA HIS A 279 -20.63 -17.01 -17.29
C HIS A 279 -19.24 -16.40 -17.50
N LEU A 280 -19.13 -15.07 -17.47
CA LEU A 280 -17.87 -14.32 -17.56
C LEU A 280 -17.21 -14.16 -16.19
N THR A 281 -18.01 -13.87 -15.16
CA THR A 281 -17.50 -13.55 -13.81
C THR A 281 -17.39 -14.77 -12.91
N GLY A 282 -18.08 -15.87 -13.19
CA GLY A 282 -18.19 -17.01 -12.27
C GLY A 282 -19.03 -16.73 -11.02
N LEU A 283 -19.74 -15.60 -10.97
CA LEU A 283 -20.60 -15.18 -9.87
C LEU A 283 -22.08 -15.48 -10.18
N SER A 284 -22.92 -15.53 -9.14
CA SER A 284 -24.35 -15.81 -9.29
C SER A 284 -25.13 -14.68 -9.97
N GLY A 285 -24.66 -13.43 -9.85
CA GLY A 285 -25.30 -12.24 -10.41
C GLY A 285 -24.58 -11.64 -11.62
N VAL A 286 -25.12 -10.51 -12.10
CA VAL A 286 -24.47 -9.65 -13.11
C VAL A 286 -23.70 -8.54 -12.40
N ILE A 287 -22.44 -8.35 -12.79
CA ILE A 287 -21.63 -7.22 -12.36
C ILE A 287 -21.77 -6.10 -13.39
N TRP A 288 -22.13 -4.91 -12.92
CA TRP A 288 -22.26 -3.72 -13.73
C TRP A 288 -21.10 -2.78 -13.42
N LEU A 289 -20.32 -2.48 -14.46
CA LEU A 289 -19.23 -1.52 -14.41
C LEU A 289 -19.68 -0.23 -15.09
N ARG A 290 -19.40 0.91 -14.46
CA ARG A 290 -19.71 2.23 -15.02
C ARG A 290 -18.45 3.06 -15.14
N ARG A 291 -18.51 4.05 -16.01
CA ARG A 291 -17.54 5.14 -16.04
C ARG A 291 -17.68 6.00 -14.78
N GLY A 292 -16.55 6.45 -14.26
CA GLY A 292 -16.50 7.43 -13.18
C GLY A 292 -17.00 8.80 -13.62
N GLN A 293 -17.42 9.59 -12.63
CA GLN A 293 -17.70 11.01 -12.80
C GLN A 293 -16.87 11.78 -11.76
N GLY A 294 -16.00 12.69 -12.24
CA GLY A 294 -15.17 13.52 -11.37
C GLY A 294 -14.23 12.69 -10.49
N ASP A 295 -14.15 13.07 -9.21
CA ASP A 295 -13.27 12.48 -8.19
C ASP A 295 -14.00 11.44 -7.32
N GLU A 296 -15.08 10.84 -7.82
CA GLU A 296 -15.79 9.79 -7.10
C GLU A 296 -14.94 8.51 -6.99
N PRO A 297 -15.03 7.77 -5.87
CA PRO A 297 -14.40 6.47 -5.77
C PRO A 297 -15.09 5.48 -6.72
N PRO A 298 -14.34 4.51 -7.29
CA PRO A 298 -14.93 3.56 -8.22
C PRO A 298 -16.01 2.73 -7.54
N VAL A 299 -17.13 2.57 -8.24
CA VAL A 299 -18.32 1.85 -7.76
C VAL A 299 -18.64 0.69 -8.68
N VAL A 300 -18.83 -0.48 -8.07
CA VAL A 300 -19.32 -1.68 -8.73
C VAL A 300 -20.76 -1.92 -8.33
N ALA A 301 -21.61 -2.20 -9.31
CA ALA A 301 -23.00 -2.57 -9.09
C ALA A 301 -23.20 -4.07 -9.30
N VAL A 302 -24.04 -4.69 -8.48
CA VAL A 302 -24.36 -6.13 -8.56
C VAL A 302 -25.86 -6.31 -8.58
N THR A 303 -26.37 -7.10 -9.52
CA THR A 303 -27.78 -7.52 -9.54
C THR A 303 -27.85 -9.05 -9.43
N PRO A 304 -28.70 -9.62 -8.56
CA PRO A 304 -28.80 -11.07 -8.39
C PRO A 304 -29.43 -11.79 -9.60
N GLY A 305 -30.19 -11.08 -10.44
CA GLY A 305 -30.79 -11.59 -11.67
C GLY A 305 -29.92 -11.37 -12.91
N THR A 306 -30.34 -11.94 -14.04
CA THR A 306 -29.67 -11.81 -15.35
C THR A 306 -29.99 -10.51 -16.10
N ARG A 307 -30.84 -9.66 -15.52
CA ARG A 307 -31.32 -8.40 -16.09
C ARG A 307 -30.85 -7.22 -15.24
N PHE A 308 -30.75 -6.06 -15.87
CA PHE A 308 -30.51 -4.79 -15.16
C PHE A 308 -31.77 -4.42 -14.37
N GLU A 309 -31.72 -4.55 -13.05
CA GLU A 309 -32.83 -4.22 -12.15
C GLU A 309 -32.34 -3.15 -11.15
N PRO A 310 -32.59 -1.86 -11.42
CA PRO A 310 -32.12 -0.76 -10.56
C PRO A 310 -32.56 -0.88 -9.11
N ASP A 311 -33.79 -1.36 -8.88
CA ASP A 311 -34.41 -1.48 -7.55
C ASP A 311 -33.84 -2.64 -6.71
N ARG A 312 -33.08 -3.56 -7.33
CA ARG A 312 -32.48 -4.72 -6.67
C ARG A 312 -30.96 -4.71 -6.76
N MET A 313 -30.39 -3.57 -7.13
CA MET A 313 -28.97 -3.37 -7.30
C MET A 313 -28.29 -3.17 -5.94
N THR A 314 -27.21 -3.90 -5.72
CA THR A 314 -26.26 -3.64 -4.63
C THR A 314 -25.11 -2.81 -5.17
N LEU A 315 -24.77 -1.70 -4.50
CA LEU A 315 -23.63 -0.85 -4.84
C LEU A 315 -22.48 -1.10 -3.88
N LEU A 316 -21.29 -1.30 -4.42
CA LEU A 316 -20.04 -1.54 -3.68
C LEU A 316 -19.03 -0.44 -4.04
N THR A 317 -18.58 0.35 -3.06
CA THR A 317 -17.42 1.23 -3.19
C THR A 317 -16.13 0.47 -2.87
N LEU A 318 -14.99 1.03 -3.26
CA LEU A 318 -13.72 0.31 -3.38
C LEU A 318 -12.54 0.98 -2.66
N GLU A 319 -12.77 1.72 -1.57
CA GLU A 319 -11.72 2.39 -0.78
C GLU A 319 -11.66 1.99 0.69
N PRO A 320 -10.46 1.89 1.29
CA PRO A 320 -9.42 0.89 0.99
C PRO A 320 -9.91 -0.57 1.15
N LEU A 321 -11.18 -0.74 1.55
CA LEU A 321 -11.90 -1.99 1.63
C LEU A 321 -13.10 -1.91 0.66
N VAL A 322 -13.54 -3.05 0.15
CA VAL A 322 -14.86 -3.10 -0.50
C VAL A 322 -15.89 -2.76 0.57
N LEU A 323 -16.78 -1.82 0.33
CA LEU A 323 -17.86 -1.46 1.26
C LEU A 323 -19.19 -1.40 0.53
N GLN A 324 -20.23 -1.96 1.14
CA GLN A 324 -21.57 -1.94 0.58
C GLN A 324 -22.27 -0.61 0.88
N ILE A 325 -22.55 0.16 -0.16
CA ILE A 325 -23.22 1.48 -0.08
C ILE A 325 -24.74 1.31 0.02
N THR A 326 -25.30 0.36 -0.71
CA THR A 326 -26.76 0.11 -0.79
C THR A 326 -27.02 -1.35 -1.13
N GLY A 327 -28.15 -1.89 -0.67
CA GLY A 327 -28.59 -3.28 -0.89
C GLY A 327 -28.32 -4.19 0.32
N GLY A 328 -28.28 -5.51 0.10
CA GLY A 328 -27.91 -6.50 1.12
C GLY A 328 -27.46 -7.82 0.50
N LEU A 329 -26.20 -7.90 0.07
CA LEU A 329 -25.63 -9.19 -0.38
C LEU A 329 -25.46 -10.08 0.84
N GLN A 330 -25.76 -11.37 0.69
CA GLN A 330 -25.46 -12.32 1.76
C GLN A 330 -23.94 -12.43 1.94
N GLN A 331 -23.47 -12.71 3.17
CA GLN A 331 -22.04 -12.73 3.49
C GLN A 331 -21.20 -13.59 2.53
N ALA A 332 -21.69 -14.78 2.16
CA ALA A 332 -20.99 -15.69 1.24
C ALA A 332 -20.90 -15.15 -0.20
N GLU A 333 -21.91 -14.38 -0.63
CA GLU A 333 -21.94 -13.73 -1.94
C GLU A 333 -21.04 -12.48 -1.92
N TYR A 334 -21.11 -11.69 -0.85
CA TYR A 334 -20.24 -10.54 -0.62
C TYR A 334 -18.77 -10.92 -0.66
N THR A 335 -18.37 -12.00 0.02
CA THR A 335 -16.97 -12.49 -0.01
C THR A 335 -16.54 -12.88 -1.42
N ARG A 336 -17.39 -13.58 -2.18
CA ARG A 336 -17.08 -13.97 -3.56
C ARG A 336 -17.01 -12.79 -4.50
N VAL A 337 -17.93 -11.84 -4.39
CA VAL A 337 -17.93 -10.61 -5.16
C VAL A 337 -16.71 -9.77 -4.81
N SER A 338 -16.35 -9.65 -3.54
CA SER A 338 -15.14 -8.93 -3.09
C SER A 338 -13.87 -9.58 -3.63
N ALA A 339 -13.77 -10.91 -3.58
CA ALA A 339 -12.64 -11.64 -4.18
C ALA A 339 -12.56 -11.44 -5.69
N TRP A 340 -13.71 -11.48 -6.39
CA TRP A 340 -13.78 -11.19 -7.83
C TRP A 340 -13.36 -9.75 -8.14
N ILE A 341 -13.83 -8.79 -7.35
CA ILE A 341 -13.49 -7.36 -7.46
C ILE A 341 -11.97 -7.19 -7.32
N MET A 342 -11.36 -7.82 -6.31
CA MET A 342 -9.91 -7.77 -6.10
C MET A 342 -9.14 -8.43 -7.24
N ALA A 343 -9.68 -9.49 -7.84
CA ALA A 343 -9.07 -10.18 -8.98
C ALA A 343 -9.24 -9.43 -10.32
N ASN A 344 -10.22 -8.53 -10.43
CA ASN A 344 -10.58 -7.78 -11.64
C ASN A 344 -10.44 -6.26 -11.46
N ARG A 345 -9.65 -5.82 -10.47
CA ARG A 345 -9.52 -4.40 -10.12
C ARG A 345 -9.08 -3.56 -11.31
N ASP A 346 -8.12 -4.05 -12.09
CA ASP A 346 -7.58 -3.45 -13.30
C ASP A 346 -8.69 -3.17 -14.32
N LEU A 347 -9.56 -4.16 -14.54
CA LEU A 347 -10.69 -4.04 -15.47
C LEU A 347 -11.68 -2.99 -14.98
N ILE A 348 -11.96 -2.97 -13.69
CA ILE A 348 -12.88 -2.00 -13.07
C ILE A 348 -12.34 -0.57 -13.24
N ASP A 349 -11.06 -0.36 -12.95
CA ASP A 349 -10.41 0.95 -13.03
C ASP A 349 -10.31 1.43 -14.49
N LEU A 350 -9.99 0.55 -15.44
CA LEU A 350 -9.98 0.88 -16.88
C LEU A 350 -11.37 1.26 -17.42
N VAL A 351 -12.44 0.62 -16.93
CA VAL A 351 -13.82 1.02 -17.27
C VAL A 351 -14.18 2.34 -16.58
N TRP A 352 -13.74 2.53 -15.34
CA TRP A 352 -13.96 3.75 -14.57
C TRP A 352 -13.35 4.98 -15.25
N ASP A 353 -12.10 4.87 -15.68
CA ASP A 353 -11.36 5.93 -16.39
C ASP A 353 -11.85 6.12 -17.83
N GLY A 354 -12.68 5.19 -18.32
CA GLY A 354 -13.26 5.23 -19.65
C GLY A 354 -12.31 4.78 -20.76
N GLU A 355 -11.25 4.04 -20.43
CA GLU A 355 -10.38 3.38 -21.40
C GLU A 355 -11.05 2.14 -22.03
N ILE A 356 -11.91 1.45 -21.26
CA ILE A 356 -12.77 0.38 -21.75
C ILE A 356 -14.21 0.88 -21.81
N THR A 357 -14.77 0.88 -23.02
CA THR A 357 -16.14 1.39 -23.27
C THR A 357 -17.08 0.35 -23.84
N THR A 358 -16.58 -0.82 -24.24
CA THR A 358 -17.38 -1.89 -24.86
C THR A 358 -17.28 -3.22 -24.10
N LEU A 359 -18.34 -4.03 -24.22
CA LEU A 359 -18.40 -5.35 -23.59
C LEU A 359 -17.32 -6.31 -24.11
N ASP A 360 -16.98 -6.25 -25.39
CA ASP A 360 -15.96 -7.12 -25.99
C ASP A 360 -14.57 -6.86 -25.41
N GLN A 361 -14.21 -5.58 -25.22
CA GLN A 361 -12.94 -5.18 -24.61
C GLN A 361 -12.84 -5.62 -23.14
N ALA A 362 -13.96 -5.58 -22.42
CA ALA A 362 -14.06 -6.05 -21.04
C ALA A 362 -13.97 -7.59 -20.96
N THR A 363 -14.65 -8.29 -21.87
CA THR A 363 -14.67 -9.76 -21.94
C THR A 363 -13.29 -10.36 -22.22
N ALA A 364 -12.46 -9.68 -23.01
CA ALA A 364 -11.08 -10.12 -23.26
C ALA A 364 -10.17 -10.08 -22.01
N ARG A 365 -10.58 -9.39 -20.95
CA ARG A 365 -9.76 -9.12 -19.75
C ARG A 365 -10.36 -9.65 -18.46
N VAL A 366 -11.67 -9.94 -18.45
CA VAL A 366 -12.38 -10.42 -17.28
C VAL A 366 -11.89 -11.79 -16.84
N ARG A 367 -11.62 -11.93 -15.55
CA ARG A 367 -11.27 -13.17 -14.88
C ARG A 367 -12.48 -13.66 -14.09
N LYS A 368 -12.65 -14.98 -14.04
CA LYS A 368 -13.65 -15.59 -13.17
C LYS A 368 -13.24 -15.42 -11.70
N ALA A 369 -14.23 -15.46 -10.81
CA ALA A 369 -14.01 -15.44 -9.38
C ALA A 369 -13.14 -16.66 -9.03
N PRO A 370 -12.08 -16.50 -8.22
CA PRO A 370 -11.27 -17.63 -7.80
C PRO A 370 -12.16 -18.67 -7.12
N ALA A 371 -11.84 -19.95 -7.35
CA ALA A 371 -12.49 -21.03 -6.61
C ALA A 371 -12.29 -20.77 -5.12
N SER A 372 -13.32 -21.04 -4.31
CA SER A 372 -13.18 -20.99 -2.86
C SER A 372 -12.31 -22.17 -2.44
N ASP A 373 -10.99 -22.00 -2.47
CA ASP A 373 -10.05 -22.95 -1.89
C ASP A 373 -10.19 -22.84 -0.37
N TRP A 374 -11.07 -23.68 0.18
CA TRP A 374 -11.11 -23.99 1.60
C TRP A 374 -10.49 -25.37 1.78
N ARG A 375 -9.27 -25.40 2.33
CA ARG A 375 -8.78 -26.47 3.20
C ARG A 375 -7.82 -25.88 4.21
#